data_AF-A0A418G9U0-F1
#
_entry.id   AF-A0A418G9U0-F1
#
_cell.length_a   1.000
_cell.length_b   1.000
_cell.length_c   1.000
_cell.angle_alpha   90.00
_cell.angle_beta   90.00
_cell.angle_gamma   90.00
#
_symmetry.space_group_name_H-M   'P 1'
#
loop_
_entity.id
_entity.type
_entity.pdbx_description
1 polymer ?
#
loop_
_entity_poly.entity_id
_entity_poly.type
_entity_poly.pdbx_seq_one_letter_code
_entity_poly.pdbx_strand_id
1 'polypeptide(L)'
;MYKQATELMLNFKDRILIKGEEDTGKSTLLTEIRISDSDSRYYNFKTLNSAGYNRLCDENIDNFDFLNTPEKTLILDGVRLCEKKMTSKVIRLIKQARKYHKRLVVVADSCESEFIELLFDGVIALSFNSDRERSCNVYTP
;
A
#
# COMPACT_ATOMS: atom_id res chain seq x y z
N MET A 1 5.19 -7.96 17.99
CA MET A 1 3.85 -7.67 17.40
C MET A 1 3.85 -7.93 15.90
N TYR A 2 4.74 -7.32 15.12
CA TYR A 2 4.69 -7.40 13.64
C TYR A 2 5.43 -8.57 12.99
N LYS A 3 5.71 -9.68 13.69
CA LYS A 3 6.55 -10.77 13.14
C LYS A 3 6.02 -11.30 11.81
N GLN A 4 4.72 -11.56 11.72
CA GLN A 4 4.06 -12.03 10.50
C GLN A 4 4.06 -10.96 9.39
N ALA A 5 3.88 -9.69 9.74
CA ALA A 5 3.91 -8.58 8.79
C ALA A 5 5.33 -8.41 8.21
N THR A 6 6.37 -8.50 9.05
CA THR A 6 7.77 -8.50 8.63
C THR A 6 8.07 -9.69 7.72
N GLU A 7 7.65 -10.90 8.09
CA GLU A 7 7.84 -12.10 7.26
C GLU A 7 7.14 -11.97 5.89
N LEU A 8 5.90 -11.49 5.85
CA LEU A 8 5.21 -11.22 4.59
C LEU A 8 5.99 -10.19 3.76
N MET A 9 6.41 -9.09 4.37
CA MET A 9 7.14 -8.01 3.69
C MET A 9 8.56 -8.40 3.25
N LEU A 10 9.17 -9.44 3.82
CA LEU A 10 10.45 -9.97 3.35
C LEU A 10 10.28 -11.04 2.26
N ASN A 11 9.21 -11.83 2.33
CA ASN A 11 9.03 -13.01 1.48
C ASN A 11 8.15 -12.76 0.25
N PHE A 12 7.20 -11.81 0.29
CA PHE A 12 6.32 -11.50 -0.84
C PHE A 12 6.92 -10.47 -1.78
N LYS A 13 7.20 -10.90 -3.01
CA LYS A 13 7.85 -10.06 -4.05
C LYS A 13 6.88 -9.27 -4.92
N ASP A 14 5.57 -9.44 -4.77
CA ASP A 14 4.58 -8.85 -5.68
C ASP A 14 3.82 -7.68 -5.02
N ARG A 15 2.51 -7.81 -4.74
CA ARG A 15 1.69 -6.68 -4.28
C ARG A 15 1.18 -6.93 -2.87
N ILE A 16 1.45 -5.99 -1.98
CA ILE A 16 1.01 -6.03 -0.59
C ILE A 16 0.11 -4.82 -0.32
N LEU A 17 -1.04 -5.08 0.30
CA LEU A 17 -1.93 -4.04 0.82
C LEU A 17 -1.73 -3.91 2.32
N ILE A 18 -1.49 -2.69 2.78
CA ILE A 18 -1.54 -2.32 4.20
C ILE A 18 -2.79 -1.45 4.38
N LYS A 19 -3.76 -1.94 5.14
CA LYS A 19 -5.03 -1.24 5.37
C LYS A 19 -5.32 -1.08 6.86
N GLY A 20 -6.19 -0.13 7.18
CA GLY A 20 -6.60 0.17 8.54
C GLY A 20 -7.15 1.57 8.64
N GLU A 21 -7.81 1.88 9.75
CA GLU A 21 -8.29 3.23 10.04
C GLU A 21 -7.13 4.23 10.23
N GLU A 22 -7.45 5.51 10.37
CA GLU A 22 -6.47 6.52 10.77
C GLU A 22 -5.82 6.16 12.12
N ASP A 23 -4.57 6.57 12.32
CA ASP A 23 -3.79 6.36 13.55
C ASP A 23 -3.53 4.91 14.01
N THR A 24 -3.92 3.91 13.22
CA THR A 24 -3.62 2.49 13.46
C THR A 24 -2.13 2.15 13.33
N GLY A 25 -1.29 3.09 12.86
CA GLY A 25 0.16 2.92 12.79
C GLY A 25 0.68 2.36 11.46
N LYS A 26 -0.10 2.41 10.37
CA LYS A 26 0.29 1.90 9.03
C LYS A 26 1.66 2.42 8.56
N SER A 27 1.90 3.72 8.64
CA SER A 27 3.18 4.32 8.24
C SER A 27 4.29 4.00 9.24
N THR A 28 3.98 3.88 10.55
CA THR A 28 4.93 3.45 11.57
C THR A 28 5.41 2.02 11.31
N LEU A 29 4.51 1.12 10.92
CA LEU A 29 4.85 -0.25 10.54
C LEU A 29 5.89 -0.28 9.42
N LEU A 30 5.72 0.55 8.38
CA LEU A 30 6.70 0.64 7.28
C LEU A 30 8.09 1.08 7.76
N THR A 31 8.15 2.05 8.67
CA THR A 31 9.43 2.51 9.24
C THR A 31 10.11 1.44 10.10
N GLU A 32 9.33 0.63 10.82
CA GLU A 32 9.85 -0.44 11.67
C GLU A 32 10.34 -1.66 10.88
N ILE A 33 9.65 -2.00 9.78
CA ILE A 33 10.03 -3.12 8.90
C ILE A 33 11.35 -2.83 8.15
N ARG A 34 11.82 -1.58 8.12
CA ARG A 34 13.07 -1.15 7.46
C ARG A 34 13.21 -1.73 6.06
N ILE A 35 12.27 -1.39 5.19
CA ILE A 35 12.43 -1.62 3.74
C ILE A 35 13.50 -0.64 3.25
N SER A 36 14.76 -0.96 3.53
CA SER A 36 15.93 -0.14 3.22
C SER A 36 16.77 -0.86 2.17
N ASP A 37 16.13 -1.33 1.11
CA ASP A 37 16.83 -1.78 -0.08
C ASP A 37 17.03 -0.57 -1.01
N SER A 38 18.21 -0.45 -1.61
CA SER A 38 18.52 0.61 -2.57
C SER A 38 17.63 0.56 -3.82
N ASP A 39 16.92 -0.56 -4.01
CA ASP A 39 15.94 -0.80 -5.07
C ASP A 39 14.49 -0.45 -4.65
N SER A 40 14.31 0.36 -3.60
CA SER A 40 13.01 0.78 -3.10
C SER A 40 12.82 2.30 -3.11
N ARG A 41 11.60 2.74 -3.43
CA ARG A 41 11.19 4.14 -3.38
C ARG A 41 9.91 4.32 -2.59
N TYR A 42 9.96 5.23 -1.62
CA TYR A 42 8.85 5.57 -0.75
C TYR A 42 8.19 6.88 -1.19
N TYR A 43 6.89 6.81 -1.48
CA TYR A 43 6.05 7.96 -1.81
C TYR A 43 5.04 8.18 -0.68
N ASN A 44 5.27 9.21 0.13
CA ASN A 44 4.35 9.59 1.19
C ASN A 44 3.40 10.70 0.71
N PHE A 45 2.25 10.33 0.15
CA PHE A 45 1.27 11.28 -0.38
C PHE A 45 0.57 12.12 0.69
N LYS A 46 0.69 11.76 1.98
CA LYS A 46 0.19 12.60 3.07
C LYS A 46 1.06 13.85 3.29
N THR A 47 2.35 13.76 2.96
CA THR A 47 3.32 14.85 3.14
C THR A 47 3.91 15.37 1.84
N LEU A 48 3.69 14.69 0.70
CA LEU A 48 4.08 15.12 -0.64
C LEU A 48 3.24 16.33 -1.07
N ASN A 49 3.53 17.49 -0.49
CA ASN A 49 2.80 18.73 -0.70
C ASN A 49 3.10 19.39 -2.06
N SER A 50 3.88 18.73 -2.93
CA SER A 50 4.39 19.30 -4.18
C SER A 50 3.33 19.56 -5.25
N ALA A 51 2.10 19.07 -5.06
CA ALA A 51 1.00 19.31 -6.00
C ALA A 51 -0.38 19.51 -5.32
N GLY A 52 -0.41 19.84 -4.01
CA GLY A 52 -1.66 20.11 -3.28
C GLY A 52 -2.53 18.89 -3.02
N TYR A 53 -1.97 17.68 -3.13
CA TYR A 53 -2.68 16.43 -2.88
C TYR A 53 -2.23 15.81 -1.56
N ASN A 54 -3.20 15.36 -0.75
CA ASN A 54 -2.94 14.67 0.53
C ASN A 54 -3.07 13.14 0.41
N ARG A 55 -3.27 12.63 -0.81
CA ARG A 55 -3.47 11.22 -1.16
C ARG A 55 -3.27 10.97 -2.65
N LEU A 56 -2.87 9.76 -3.03
CA LEU A 56 -2.88 9.29 -4.42
C LEU A 56 -4.28 8.79 -4.79
N CYS A 57 -4.83 9.24 -5.91
CA CYS A 57 -6.16 8.89 -6.41
C CYS A 57 -6.21 8.95 -7.95
N ASP A 58 -7.35 8.57 -8.54
CA ASP A 58 -7.52 8.54 -10.00
C ASP A 58 -7.35 9.92 -10.67
N GLU A 59 -7.59 11.00 -9.91
CA GLU A 59 -7.49 12.38 -10.38
C GLU A 59 -6.03 12.84 -10.55
N ASN A 60 -5.08 12.28 -9.78
CA ASN A 60 -3.70 12.79 -9.73
C ASN A 60 -2.63 11.75 -10.09
N ILE A 61 -3.00 10.48 -10.26
CA ILE A 61 -2.07 9.39 -10.60
C ILE A 61 -1.31 9.63 -11.91
N ASP A 62 -1.91 10.31 -12.88
CA ASP A 62 -1.26 10.59 -14.18
C ASP A 62 -0.07 11.55 -14.06
N ASN A 63 0.11 12.23 -12.91
CA ASN A 63 1.26 13.08 -12.63
C ASN A 63 2.52 12.27 -12.25
N PHE A 64 2.40 10.94 -12.15
CA PHE A 64 3.46 10.06 -11.68
C PHE A 64 3.70 8.92 -12.67
N ASP A 65 4.96 8.72 -13.04
CA ASP A 65 5.36 7.61 -13.91
C ASP A 65 5.93 6.43 -13.10
N PHE A 66 5.08 5.83 -12.26
CA PHE A 66 5.49 4.75 -11.35
C PHE A 66 6.07 3.53 -12.08
N LEU A 67 5.53 3.19 -13.25
CA LEU A 67 5.91 1.95 -13.93
C LEU A 67 7.28 2.03 -14.60
N ASN A 68 7.75 3.23 -14.93
CA ASN A 68 9.05 3.44 -15.59
C ASN A 68 10.16 3.93 -14.64
N THR A 69 9.90 4.08 -13.34
CA THR A 69 10.97 4.42 -12.40
C THR A 69 12.05 3.34 -12.37
N PRO A 70 13.30 3.62 -11.99
CA PRO A 70 14.33 2.58 -11.90
C PRO A 70 14.09 1.59 -10.76
N GLU A 71 13.47 2.02 -9.66
CA GLU A 71 13.30 1.20 -8.46
C GLU A 71 12.22 0.12 -8.67
N LYS A 72 12.52 -1.13 -8.33
CA LYS A 72 11.58 -2.25 -8.48
C LYS A 72 10.52 -2.28 -7.39
N THR A 73 10.85 -1.81 -6.18
CA THR A 73 9.90 -1.76 -5.08
C THR A 73 9.35 -0.36 -4.90
N LEU A 74 8.04 -0.21 -5.04
CA LEU A 74 7.35 1.06 -4.86
C LEU A 74 6.44 0.97 -3.66
N ILE A 75 6.64 1.86 -2.70
CA ILE A 75 5.82 1.97 -1.51
C ILE A 75 4.99 3.25 -1.66
N LEU A 76 3.68 3.08 -1.81
CA LEU A 76 2.72 4.15 -2.04
C LEU A 76 1.90 4.35 -0.76
N ASP A 77 2.20 5.40 0.00
CA ASP A 77 1.55 5.67 1.28
C ASP A 77 0.55 6.82 1.20
N GLY A 78 -0.70 6.55 1.58
CA GLY A 78 -1.83 7.48 1.42
C GLY A 78 -2.54 7.28 0.09
N VAL A 79 -2.87 6.05 -0.27
CA VAL A 79 -3.59 5.73 -1.51
C VAL A 79 -5.08 5.60 -1.25
N ARG A 80 -5.89 6.26 -2.08
CA ARG A 80 -7.34 6.10 -2.08
C ARG A 80 -7.73 4.99 -3.05
N LEU A 81 -8.30 3.92 -2.51
CA LEU A 81 -8.86 2.81 -3.28
C LEU A 81 -10.37 3.03 -3.43
N CYS A 82 -10.84 3.21 -4.66
CA CYS A 82 -12.26 3.45 -4.96
C CYS A 82 -12.90 2.18 -5.55
N GLU A 83 -13.74 1.53 -4.75
CA GLU A 83 -14.37 0.23 -5.06
C GLU A 83 -15.34 0.27 -6.25
N LYS A 84 -15.95 1.42 -6.53
CA LYS A 84 -17.08 1.54 -7.46
C LYS A 84 -16.70 1.70 -8.93
N LYS A 85 -15.41 1.66 -9.27
CA LYS A 85 -14.94 1.94 -10.64
C LYS A 85 -13.98 0.85 -11.13
N MET A 86 -14.51 -0.08 -11.92
CA MET A 86 -13.70 -0.97 -12.77
C MET A 86 -12.69 -0.20 -13.65
N THR A 87 -12.96 1.09 -13.90
CA THR A 87 -12.11 2.02 -14.67
C THR A 87 -11.12 2.80 -13.81
N SER A 88 -10.95 2.47 -12.52
CA SER A 88 -10.00 3.18 -11.66
C SER A 88 -8.59 3.04 -12.20
N LYS A 89 -7.92 4.18 -12.35
CA LYS A 89 -6.54 4.27 -12.80
C LYS A 89 -5.58 3.74 -11.74
N VAL A 90 -5.88 3.96 -10.46
CA VAL A 90 -5.14 3.37 -9.34
C VAL A 90 -5.23 1.84 -9.38
N ILE A 91 -6.42 1.27 -9.57
CA ILE A 91 -6.60 -0.17 -9.72
C ILE A 91 -5.84 -0.70 -10.95
N ARG A 92 -5.86 0.05 -12.07
CA ARG A 92 -5.11 -0.30 -13.27
C ARG A 92 -3.60 -0.35 -13.01
N LEU A 93 -3.05 0.62 -12.28
CA LEU A 93 -1.64 0.62 -11.85
C LEU A 93 -1.31 -0.66 -11.05
N ILE A 94 -2.13 -0.99 -10.05
CA ILE A 94 -1.93 -2.18 -9.20
C ILE A 94 -1.90 -3.46 -10.05
N LYS A 95 -2.82 -3.59 -11.00
CA LYS A 95 -2.86 -4.74 -11.92
C LYS A 95 -1.65 -4.78 -12.86
N GLN A 96 -1.18 -3.63 -13.33
CA GLN A 96 -0.09 -3.55 -14.30
C GLN A 96 1.28 -3.73 -13.68
N ALA A 97 1.48 -3.38 -12.41
CA ALA A 97 2.79 -3.44 -11.74
C ALA A 97 3.55 -4.76 -11.97
N ARG A 98 2.86 -5.90 -11.89
CA ARG A 98 3.45 -7.22 -12.16
C ARG A 98 4.05 -7.34 -13.57
N LYS A 99 3.36 -6.81 -14.59
CA LYS A 99 3.84 -6.82 -15.98
C LYS A 99 5.12 -5.98 -16.14
N TYR A 100 5.28 -4.95 -15.33
CA TYR A 100 6.45 -4.07 -15.32
C TYR A 100 7.50 -4.49 -14.29
N HIS A 101 7.39 -5.71 -13.73
CA HIS A 101 8.28 -6.23 -12.70
C HIS A 101 8.42 -5.30 -11.48
N LYS A 102 7.33 -4.59 -11.15
CA LYS A 102 7.22 -3.75 -9.96
C LYS A 102 6.59 -4.52 -8.82
N ARG A 103 7.29 -4.52 -7.70
CA ARG A 103 6.75 -4.84 -6.38
C ARG A 103 6.01 -3.62 -5.86
N LEU A 104 4.77 -3.78 -5.42
CA LEU A 104 3.99 -2.67 -4.85
C LEU A 104 3.66 -2.95 -3.38
N VAL A 105 3.85 -1.92 -2.56
CA VAL A 105 3.32 -1.87 -1.20
C VAL A 105 2.37 -0.68 -1.16
N VAL A 106 1.07 -0.94 -1.07
CA VAL A 106 0.03 0.09 -1.08
C VAL A 106 -0.47 0.28 0.35
N VAL A 107 -0.36 1.49 0.88
CA VAL A 107 -0.96 1.86 2.17
C VAL A 107 -2.21 2.67 1.91
N ALA A 108 -3.34 2.13 2.31
CA ALA A 108 -4.65 2.75 2.15
C ALA A 108 -5.37 2.85 3.49
N ASP A 109 -6.38 3.70 3.54
CA ASP A 109 -7.36 3.64 4.63
C ASP A 109 -8.22 2.37 4.51
N SER A 110 -9.10 2.13 5.48
CA SER A 110 -9.92 0.92 5.47
C SER A 110 -10.64 0.75 4.13
N CYS A 111 -10.43 -0.43 3.54
CA CYS A 111 -11.06 -0.89 2.33
C CYS A 111 -11.80 -2.15 2.72
N GLU A 112 -13.12 -2.17 2.51
CA GLU A 112 -13.99 -3.31 2.83
C GLU A 112 -14.23 -4.18 1.59
N SER A 113 -13.81 -3.73 0.39
CA SER A 113 -13.88 -4.53 -0.83
C SER A 113 -12.95 -5.73 -0.79
N GLU A 114 -13.55 -6.90 -0.66
CA GLU A 114 -12.92 -8.19 -0.97
C GLU A 114 -12.34 -8.20 -2.40
N PHE A 115 -13.03 -7.56 -3.36
CA PHE A 115 -12.55 -7.47 -4.74
C PHE A 115 -11.21 -6.73 -4.87
N ILE A 116 -11.00 -5.69 -4.07
CA ILE A 116 -9.75 -4.93 -4.09
C ILE A 116 -8.65 -5.75 -3.43
N GLU A 117 -8.95 -6.44 -2.33
CA GLU A 117 -7.99 -7.31 -1.65
C GLU A 117 -7.47 -8.42 -2.57
N LEU A 118 -8.33 -9.04 -3.38
CA LEU A 118 -7.95 -10.05 -4.38
C LEU A 118 -6.95 -9.54 -5.45
N LEU A 119 -6.71 -8.23 -5.54
CA LEU A 119 -5.66 -7.68 -6.39
C LEU A 119 -4.27 -7.78 -5.77
N PHE A 120 -4.19 -8.08 -4.49
CA PHE A 120 -2.97 -8.16 -3.71
C PHE A 120 -2.65 -9.60 -3.37
N ASP A 121 -1.36 -9.88 -3.32
CA ASP A 121 -0.84 -11.21 -3.01
C ASP A 121 -0.72 -11.41 -1.49
N GLY A 122 -0.76 -10.32 -0.70
CA GLY A 122 -0.89 -10.36 0.75
C GLY A 122 -1.49 -9.08 1.32
N VAL A 123 -2.19 -9.20 2.45
CA VAL A 123 -2.84 -8.10 3.15
C VAL A 123 -2.37 -8.03 4.59
N ILE A 124 -2.08 -6.82 5.05
CA ILE A 124 -1.77 -6.47 6.43
C ILE A 124 -2.85 -5.51 6.90
N ALA A 125 -3.75 -5.98 7.75
CA ALA A 125 -4.83 -5.18 8.32
C ALA A 125 -4.46 -4.75 9.74
N LEU A 126 -4.36 -3.45 9.96
CA LEU A 126 -4.17 -2.83 11.27
C LEU A 126 -5.49 -2.27 11.78
N SER A 127 -5.81 -2.56 13.04
CA SER A 127 -7.02 -2.07 13.70
C SER A 127 -6.76 -1.86 15.19
N PHE A 128 -7.77 -1.34 15.90
CA PHE A 128 -7.80 -1.35 17.36
C PHE A 128 -8.71 -2.49 17.83
N ASN A 129 -8.28 -3.24 18.85
CA ASN A 129 -9.15 -4.20 19.52
C ASN A 129 -10.12 -3.49 20.50
N SER A 130 -10.96 -4.25 21.18
CA SER A 130 -11.90 -3.74 22.20
C SER A 130 -11.23 -2.92 23.30
N ASP A 131 -9.98 -3.23 23.62
CA ASP A 131 -9.18 -2.59 24.66
C ASP A 131 -8.37 -1.39 24.14
N ARG A 132 -8.62 -0.96 22.89
CA ARG A 132 -7.88 0.09 22.16
C ARG A 132 -6.40 -0.20 21.98
N GLU A 133 -5.99 -1.45 22.09
CA GLU A 133 -4.65 -1.89 21.71
C GLU A 133 -4.59 -2.13 20.21
N ARG A 134 -3.43 -1.85 19.62
CA ARG A 134 -3.21 -2.09 18.19
C ARG A 134 -3.20 -3.59 17.91
N SER A 135 -4.00 -4.00 16.93
CA SER A 135 -4.02 -5.34 16.37
C SER A 135 -3.43 -5.33 14.96
N CYS A 136 -2.76 -6.42 14.60
CA CYS A 136 -2.16 -6.61 13.28
C CYS A 136 -2.50 -8.01 12.77
N ASN A 137 -3.35 -8.06 11.76
CA ASN A 137 -3.76 -9.31 11.10
C ASN A 137 -3.11 -9.39 9.72
N VAL A 138 -2.52 -10.55 9.41
CA VAL A 138 -1.87 -10.80 8.11
C VAL A 138 -2.54 -11.99 7.45
N TYR A 139 -2.93 -11.85 6.19
CA TYR A 139 -3.60 -12.91 5.44
C TYR A 139 -3.37 -12.77 3.94
N THR A 140 -3.59 -13.86 3.21
CA THR A 140 -3.60 -13.90 1.75
C THR A 140 -5.05 -14.03 1.28
N PRO A 141 -5.59 -13.04 0.54
CA PRO A 141 -6.94 -13.08 -0.01
C PRO A 141 -7.19 -14.22 -1.00
#